data_AF-A0A2U9PBY9-F1
#
_entry.id   AF-A0A2U9PBY9-F1
#
_cell.length_a   1.000
_cell.length_b   1.000
_cell.length_c   1.000
_cell.angle_alpha   90.00
_cell.angle_beta   90.00
_cell.angle_gamma   90.00
#
_symmetry.space_group_name_H-M   'P 1'
#
loop_
_entity.id
_entity.type
_entity.pdbx_description
1 polymer ?
#
loop_
_entity_poly.entity_id
_entity_poly.type
_entity_poly.pdbx_seq_one_letter_code
_entity_poly.pdbx_strand_id
1 'polypeptide(L)'
;MALLLAVSAAMLLGRSWTACDVGVNNAANSGFLLWLFVPGLWSVLLLVWVAVGGLLGNRPLLHAFALAVTLLGVFWCVLSIFWEGTATPPCPGGVPSWWPSFIPVPEF
;
A
#
# COMPACT_ATOMS: atom_id res chain seq x y z
N MET A 1 1.69 -6.93 12.72
CA MET A 1 1.50 -7.01 11.25
C MET A 1 0.96 -5.74 10.62
N ALA A 2 -0.18 -5.19 11.05
CA ALA A 2 -0.81 -4.05 10.37
C ALA A 2 0.10 -2.82 10.19
N LEU A 3 0.83 -2.42 11.23
CA LEU A 3 1.76 -1.28 11.14
C LEU A 3 2.92 -1.56 10.18
N LEU A 4 3.45 -2.78 10.17
CA LEU A 4 4.52 -3.18 9.26
C LEU A 4 4.05 -3.10 7.80
N LEU A 5 2.82 -3.56 7.50
CA LEU A 5 2.22 -3.44 6.17
C LEU A 5 2.02 -1.97 5.77
N ALA A 6 1.58 -1.13 6.69
CA ALA A 6 1.39 0.29 6.42
C ALA A 6 2.72 1.00 6.10
N VAL A 7 3.75 0.72 6.90
CA VAL A 7 5.10 1.27 6.70
C VAL A 7 5.73 0.72 5.42
N SER A 8 5.56 -0.57 5.11
CA SER A 8 6.11 -1.15 3.86
C SER A 8 5.43 -0.57 2.63
N ALA A 9 4.10 -0.32 2.67
CA ALA A 9 3.40 0.38 1.60
C ALA A 9 3.94 1.80 1.42
N ALA A 10 4.11 2.55 2.51
CA ALA A 10 4.63 3.91 2.47
C ALA A 10 6.07 3.96 1.94
N MET A 11 6.92 3.01 2.32
CA MET A 11 8.29 2.89 1.82
C MET A 11 8.32 2.55 0.33
N LEU A 12 7.44 1.66 -0.12
CA LEU A 12 7.35 1.27 -1.52
C LEU A 12 6.90 2.44 -2.40
N LEU A 13 5.84 3.14 -1.99
CA LEU A 13 5.34 4.34 -2.64
C LEU A 13 6.36 5.47 -2.62
N GLY A 14 7.00 5.72 -1.48
CA GLY A 14 8.05 6.73 -1.38
C GLY A 14 9.20 6.45 -2.35
N ARG A 15 9.67 5.19 -2.40
CA ARG A 15 10.75 4.80 -3.32
C ARG A 15 10.32 4.84 -4.79
N SER A 16 9.07 4.49 -5.11
CA SER A 16 8.57 4.57 -6.49
C SER A 16 8.44 6.02 -6.92
N TRP A 17 7.85 6.87 -6.09
CA TRP A 17 7.71 8.29 -6.36
C TRP A 17 9.06 8.99 -6.53
N THR A 18 10.06 8.71 -5.69
CA THR A 18 11.42 9.25 -5.87
C THR A 18 12.06 8.78 -7.17
N ALA A 19 11.87 7.51 -7.56
CA ALA A 19 12.44 6.98 -8.80
C ALA A 19 11.75 7.52 -10.05
N CYS A 20 10.47 7.89 -9.93
CA CYS A 20 9.64 8.42 -10.99
C CYS A 20 9.55 9.96 -10.98
N ASP A 21 10.33 10.63 -10.13
CA ASP A 21 10.35 12.09 -9.93
C ASP A 21 8.95 12.70 -9.67
N VAL A 22 8.14 11.99 -8.88
CA VAL A 22 6.77 12.39 -8.55
C VAL A 22 6.76 13.32 -7.34
N GLY A 23 6.38 14.58 -7.58
CA GLY A 23 6.21 15.61 -6.55
C GLY A 23 7.19 16.78 -6.69
N VAL A 24 6.91 17.89 -5.99
CA VAL A 24 7.78 19.08 -6.05
C VAL A 24 9.05 18.83 -5.22
N ASN A 25 10.22 19.00 -5.85
CA ASN A 25 11.55 18.86 -5.23
C ASN A 25 11.82 17.49 -4.57
N ASN A 26 11.29 16.40 -5.12
CA ASN A 26 11.60 15.01 -4.72
C ASN A 26 11.27 14.64 -3.24
N ALA A 27 10.58 15.52 -2.48
CA ALA A 27 10.37 15.37 -1.04
C ALA A 27 8.99 15.79 -0.51
N ALA A 28 8.15 16.46 -1.33
CA ALA A 28 6.89 17.06 -0.87
C ALA A 28 5.85 16.05 -0.32
N ASN A 29 5.97 14.76 -0.63
CA ASN A 29 5.00 13.75 -0.24
C ASN A 29 5.36 12.98 1.05
N SER A 30 6.55 13.23 1.62
CA SER A 30 7.03 12.55 2.84
C SER A 30 6.14 12.85 4.06
N GLY A 31 5.69 14.09 4.21
CA GLY A 31 4.75 14.48 5.25
C GLY A 31 3.40 13.77 5.12
N PHE A 32 2.87 13.67 3.90
CA PHE A 32 1.64 12.90 3.63
C PHE A 32 1.82 11.42 3.98
N LEU A 33 2.92 10.80 3.54
CA LEU A 33 3.19 9.39 3.80
C LEU A 33 3.27 9.08 5.30
N LEU A 34 3.98 9.91 6.07
CA LEU A 34 4.22 9.67 7.49
C LEU A 34 3.02 10.03 8.38
N TRP A 35 2.38 11.17 8.13
CA TRP A 35 1.37 11.72 9.05
C TRP A 35 -0.05 11.35 8.69
N LEU A 36 -0.34 11.03 7.43
CA LEU A 36 -1.70 10.72 6.98
C LEU A 36 -1.81 9.28 6.48
N PHE A 37 -0.92 8.87 5.56
CA PHE A 37 -1.02 7.57 4.91
C PHE A 37 -0.75 6.42 5.88
N VAL A 38 0.37 6.43 6.63
CA VAL A 38 0.70 5.35 7.57
C VAL A 38 -0.36 5.20 8.67
N PRO A 39 -0.78 6.26 9.39
CA PRO A 39 -1.82 6.15 10.41
C PRO A 39 -3.18 5.75 9.83
N GLY A 40 -3.54 6.28 8.66
CA GLY A 40 -4.80 5.97 7.97
C GLY A 40 -4.86 4.51 7.53
N LEU A 41 -3.84 4.03 6.83
CA LEU A 41 -3.77 2.64 6.37
C LEU A 41 -3.69 1.68 7.56
N TRP A 42 -2.92 2.00 8.59
CA TRP A 42 -2.87 1.20 9.81
C TRP A 42 -4.26 1.06 10.45
N SER A 43 -5.01 2.15 10.55
CA SER A 43 -6.37 2.15 11.09
C SER A 43 -7.31 1.29 10.25
N VAL A 44 -7.26 1.38 8.92
CA VAL A 44 -8.04 0.54 8.01
C VAL A 44 -7.69 -0.94 8.19
N LEU A 45 -6.41 -1.30 8.25
CA LEU A 45 -5.96 -2.69 8.43
C LEU A 45 -6.40 -3.25 9.81
N LEU A 46 -6.43 -2.43 10.85
CA LEU A 46 -6.99 -2.81 12.15
C LEU A 46 -8.49 -3.05 12.09
N LEU A 47 -9.25 -2.20 11.40
CA LEU A 47 -10.69 -2.38 11.21
C LEU A 47 -11.00 -3.66 10.45
N VAL A 48 -10.23 -3.96 9.39
CA VAL A 48 -10.34 -5.22 8.63
C VAL A 48 -10.07 -6.41 9.54
N TRP A 49 -9.03 -6.35 10.36
CA TRP A 49 -8.72 -7.42 11.31
C TRP A 49 -9.87 -7.66 12.30
N VAL A 50 -10.41 -6.60 12.91
CA VAL A 50 -11.54 -6.69 13.84
C VAL A 50 -12.78 -7.23 13.14
N ALA A 51 -13.09 -6.77 11.93
CA ALA A 51 -14.24 -7.22 11.15
C ALA A 51 -14.15 -8.71 10.80
N VAL A 52 -12.98 -9.17 10.31
CA VAL A 52 -12.74 -10.59 10.01
C VAL A 52 -12.80 -11.44 11.28
N GLY A 53 -12.32 -10.91 12.41
CA GLY A 53 -12.42 -11.57 13.73
C GLY A 53 -13.86 -11.75 14.18
N GLY A 54 -14.66 -10.68 14.09
CA GLY A 54 -16.07 -10.71 14.45
C GLY A 54 -16.90 -11.65 13.56
N LEU A 55 -16.64 -11.66 12.25
CA LEU A 55 -17.40 -12.47 11.30
C LEU A 55 -17.08 -13.97 11.39
N LEU A 56 -15.82 -14.34 11.60
CA LEU A 56 -15.40 -15.75 11.56
C LEU A 56 -15.36 -16.42 12.93
N GLY A 57 -15.41 -15.65 14.03
CA GLY A 57 -15.44 -16.16 15.39
C GLY A 57 -14.25 -17.09 15.69
N ASN A 58 -14.50 -18.18 16.42
CA ASN A 58 -13.44 -19.06 16.93
C ASN A 58 -12.98 -20.15 15.94
N ARG A 59 -12.83 -19.79 14.66
CA ARG A 59 -12.35 -20.70 13.58
C ARG A 59 -10.93 -20.28 13.15
N PRO A 60 -9.87 -20.70 13.88
CA PRO A 60 -8.53 -20.08 13.76
C PRO A 60 -7.92 -20.21 12.36
N LEU A 61 -8.06 -21.36 11.69
CA LEU A 61 -7.52 -21.56 10.34
C LEU A 61 -8.24 -20.71 9.28
N LEU A 62 -9.57 -20.68 9.31
CA LEU A 62 -10.36 -19.87 8.39
C LEU A 62 -10.14 -18.38 8.65
N HIS A 63 -10.04 -17.98 9.92
CA HIS A 63 -9.74 -16.61 10.30
C HIS A 63 -8.36 -16.18 9.77
N ALA A 64 -7.32 -16.98 9.98
CA ALA A 64 -5.98 -16.68 9.49
C ALA A 64 -5.94 -16.55 7.96
N PHE A 65 -6.59 -17.47 7.24
CA PHE A 65 -6.63 -17.43 5.77
C PHE A 65 -7.41 -16.22 5.24
N ALA A 66 -8.63 -15.99 5.75
CA ALA A 66 -9.44 -14.84 5.35
C ALA A 66 -8.75 -13.52 5.65
N LEU A 67 -8.08 -13.42 6.80
CA LEU A 67 -7.30 -12.25 7.18
C LEU A 67 -6.12 -12.03 6.24
N ALA A 68 -5.36 -13.08 5.90
CA ALA A 68 -4.23 -12.95 4.99
C ALA A 68 -4.66 -12.45 3.59
N VAL A 69 -5.71 -13.04 3.02
CA VAL A 69 -6.24 -12.65 1.71
C VAL A 69 -6.78 -11.23 1.72
N THR A 70 -7.55 -10.85 2.74
CA THR A 70 -8.13 -9.50 2.85
C THR A 70 -7.05 -8.44 3.05
N LEU A 71 -6.05 -8.68 3.92
CA LEU A 71 -4.95 -7.75 4.11
C LEU A 71 -4.11 -7.57 2.84
N LEU A 72 -3.86 -8.66 2.09
CA LEU A 72 -3.14 -8.60 0.81
C LEU A 72 -3.93 -7.79 -0.22
N GLY A 73 -5.24 -8.01 -0.33
CA GLY A 73 -6.11 -7.26 -1.23
C GLY A 73 -6.16 -5.78 -0.88
N VAL A 74 -6.32 -5.42 0.40
CA VAL A 74 -6.30 -4.02 0.87
C VAL A 74 -4.97 -3.36 0.57
N PHE A 75 -3.86 -4.05 0.86
CA PHE A 75 -2.52 -3.55 0.56
C PHE A 75 -2.34 -3.29 -0.93
N TRP A 76 -2.77 -4.22 -1.79
CA TRP A 76 -2.69 -4.06 -3.24
C TRP A 76 -3.55 -2.90 -3.75
N CYS A 77 -4.82 -2.84 -3.34
CA CYS A 77 -5.71 -1.74 -3.71
C CYS A 77 -5.12 -0.38 -3.34
N VAL A 78 -4.57 -0.26 -2.13
CA VAL A 78 -3.97 1.00 -1.68
C VAL A 78 -2.74 1.33 -2.51
N LEU A 79 -1.88 0.36 -2.83
CA LEU A 79 -0.76 0.61 -3.73
C LEU A 79 -1.25 1.09 -5.10
N SER A 80 -2.23 0.44 -5.73
CA SER A 80 -2.77 0.87 -7.02
C SER A 80 -3.38 2.28 -6.97
N ILE A 81 -4.07 2.66 -5.89
CA ILE A 81 -4.68 4.00 -5.75
C ILE A 81 -3.60 5.10 -5.78
N PHE A 82 -2.47 4.82 -5.13
CA PHE A 82 -1.42 5.81 -4.91
C PHE A 82 -0.19 5.62 -5.81
N TRP A 83 -0.21 4.63 -6.73
CA TRP A 83 0.98 4.19 -7.47
C TRP A 83 1.62 5.29 -8.30
N GLU A 84 0.86 5.85 -9.24
CA GLU A 84 1.35 6.94 -10.11
C GLU A 84 1.19 8.32 -9.47
N GLY A 85 0.41 8.44 -8.38
CA GLY A 85 0.11 9.72 -7.75
C GLY A 85 -0.56 10.70 -8.72
N THR A 86 -0.27 12.00 -8.57
CA THR A 86 -0.65 13.05 -9.54
C THR A 86 0.45 13.30 -10.58
N ALA A 87 1.30 12.31 -10.87
CA ALA A 87 2.49 12.49 -11.69
C ALA A 87 2.14 12.89 -13.13
N THR A 88 2.70 14.01 -13.57
CA THR A 88 2.71 14.41 -14.98
C THR A 88 4.12 14.92 -15.32
N PRO A 89 4.89 14.21 -16.17
CA PRO A 89 4.55 12.97 -16.88
C PRO A 89 4.60 11.72 -15.97
N PRO A 90 3.87 10.64 -16.31
CA PRO A 90 3.97 9.35 -15.63
C PRO A 90 5.36 8.74 -15.80
N CYS A 91 5.68 7.78 -14.94
CA CYS A 91 6.98 7.11 -14.93
C CYS A 91 7.27 6.45 -16.30
N PRO A 92 8.51 6.50 -16.83
CA PRO A 92 8.83 5.86 -18.11
C PRO A 92 8.56 4.35 -18.05
N GLY A 93 7.46 3.90 -18.67
CA GLY A 93 7.02 2.50 -18.64
C GLY A 93 6.10 2.11 -17.46
N GLY A 94 5.51 3.08 -16.75
CA GLY A 94 4.51 2.85 -15.68
C GLY A 94 5.07 2.38 -14.34
N VAL A 95 6.34 1.97 -14.28
CA VAL A 95 7.01 1.52 -13.06
C VAL A 95 8.48 1.96 -12.99
N PRO A 96 9.07 2.04 -11.79
CA PRO A 96 10.51 2.23 -11.63
C PRO A 96 11.33 1.11 -12.27
N SER A 97 12.56 1.40 -12.70
CA SER A 97 13.48 0.41 -13.30
C SER A 97 13.87 -0.75 -12.37
N TRP A 98 13.73 -0.56 -11.05
CA TRP A 98 13.98 -1.60 -10.05
C TRP A 98 12.76 -2.52 -9.80
N TRP A 99 11.59 -2.20 -10.38
CA TRP A 99 10.38 -2.98 -10.16
C TRP A 99 10.53 -4.39 -10.74
N PRO A 100 10.17 -5.45 -9.98
CA PRO A 100 10.34 -6.82 -10.46
C PRO A 100 9.38 -7.13 -11.62
N SER A 101 9.89 -7.67 -12.71
CA SER A 101 9.11 -7.97 -13.92
C SER A 101 8.02 -9.03 -13.76
N PHE A 102 8.07 -9.84 -12.70
CA PHE A 102 7.07 -10.87 -12.40
C PHE A 102 5.94 -10.37 -11.50
N ILE A 103 6.03 -9.15 -10.96
CA ILE A 103 4.94 -8.53 -10.20
C ILE A 103 4.20 -7.59 -11.15
N PRO A 104 2.88 -7.71 -11.27
CA PRO A 104 2.11 -6.83 -12.14
C PRO A 104 2.29 -5.36 -11.73
N VAL A 105 2.14 -4.47 -12.69
CA VAL A 105 2.11 -3.03 -12.39
C VAL A 105 0.89 -2.76 -11.49
N PRO A 106 1.04 -2.02 -10.38
CA PRO A 106 -0.08 -1.60 -9.56
C PRO A 106 -0.90 -0.52 -10.29
N GLU A 107 -1.79 -0.97 -11.16
CA GLU A 107 -2.74 -0.14 -11.92
C GLU A 107 -4.18 -0.64 -11.68
N PHE A 108 -5.17 0.19 -12.04
CA PHE A 108 -6.61 -0.15 -12.00
C PHE A 108 -7.17 -0.31 -13.40
#